data_AF-A0A7S3IF61-F1
#
_entry.id   AF-A0A7S3IF61-F1
#
_cell.length_a   1.000
_cell.length_b   1.000
_cell.length_c   1.000
_cell.angle_alpha   90.00
_cell.angle_beta   90.00
_cell.angle_gamma   90.00
#
_symmetry.space_group_name_H-M   'P 1'
#
loop_
_entity.id
_entity.type
_entity.pdbx_description
1 polymer ?
#
loop_
_entity_poly.entity_id
_entity_poly.type
_entity_poly.pdbx_seq_one_letter_code
_entity_poly.pdbx_strand_id
1 'polypeptide(L)'
;MTPNYEADQILRELLAAFKEWMMPYEWVNKLDVVLGDTSTRIVTLDVGSEEFQKVDKAFAMTTFHLPTKIQRVQNPLVWWEFAEQSRFLHQKNRRESKLKCLWNCSEIPPDLIMEEGYHQ
;
A
#
# COMPACT_ATOMS: atom_id res chain seq x y z
N MET A 1 -10.35 -29.38 21.42
CA MET A 1 -9.98 -27.97 21.21
C MET A 1 -9.92 -27.76 19.71
N THR A 2 -10.89 -27.03 19.17
CA THR A 2 -11.09 -26.91 17.72
C THR A 2 -10.16 -25.85 17.13
N PRO A 3 -9.35 -26.18 16.11
CA PRO A 3 -8.34 -25.28 15.51
C PRO A 3 -8.92 -24.00 14.87
N ASN A 4 -10.25 -23.91 14.71
CA ASN A 4 -10.93 -22.74 14.15
C ASN A 4 -10.95 -21.52 15.08
N TYR A 5 -10.82 -21.68 16.40
CA TYR A 5 -10.95 -20.55 17.33
C TYR A 5 -9.72 -19.64 17.32
N GLU A 6 -8.52 -20.22 17.17
CA GLU A 6 -7.29 -19.44 17.06
C GLU A 6 -7.18 -18.71 15.72
N ALA A 7 -7.61 -19.32 14.62
CA ALA A 7 -7.64 -18.67 13.31
C ALA A 7 -8.61 -17.47 13.29
N ASP A 8 -9.79 -17.60 13.90
CA ASP A 8 -10.77 -16.52 14.03
C ASP A 8 -10.27 -15.38 14.92
N GLN A 9 -9.54 -15.70 15.99
CA GLN A 9 -8.94 -14.73 16.90
C GLN A 9 -7.83 -13.94 16.19
N ILE A 10 -6.93 -14.64 15.48
CA ILE A 10 -5.86 -14.03 14.67
C ILE A 10 -6.47 -13.17 13.57
N LEU A 11 -7.51 -13.63 12.87
CA LEU A 11 -8.20 -12.85 11.84
C LEU A 11 -8.85 -11.60 12.44
N ARG A 12 -9.47 -11.68 13.62
CA ARG A 12 -10.05 -10.51 14.31
C ARG A 12 -8.99 -9.50 14.75
N GLU A 13 -7.84 -9.98 15.22
CA GLU A 13 -6.71 -9.13 15.61
C GLU A 13 -6.06 -8.49 14.38
N LEU A 14 -5.90 -9.24 13.29
CA LEU A 14 -5.45 -8.73 11.99
C LEU A 14 -6.43 -7.69 11.44
N LEU A 15 -7.74 -7.92 11.53
CA LEU A 15 -8.79 -6.98 11.11
C LEU A 15 -8.85 -5.73 12.00
N ALA A 16 -8.59 -5.86 13.30
CA ALA A 16 -8.50 -4.74 14.23
C ALA A 16 -7.24 -3.89 13.96
N ALA A 17 -6.11 -4.55 13.73
CA ALA A 17 -4.87 -3.89 13.29
C ALA A 17 -5.05 -3.26 11.89
N PHE A 18 -5.76 -3.92 10.98
CA PHE A 18 -6.14 -3.38 9.67
C PHE A 18 -6.98 -2.12 9.81
N LYS A 19 -7.92 -2.08 10.78
CA LYS A 19 -8.78 -0.91 11.04
C LYS A 19 -8.04 0.25 11.70
N GLU A 20 -7.02 0.01 12.53
CA GLU A 20 -6.20 1.07 13.13
C GLU A 20 -5.13 1.62 12.18
N TRP A 21 -4.65 0.83 11.22
CA TRP A 21 -3.49 1.16 10.37
C TRP A 21 -3.81 1.05 8.86
N MET A 22 -5.06 1.39 8.52
CA MET A 22 -5.68 1.08 7.22
C MET A 22 -4.80 1.46 6.02
N MET A 23 -4.81 0.59 5.00
CA MET A 23 -4.79 1.04 3.60
C MET A 23 -5.68 2.28 3.49
N PRO A 24 -5.31 3.32 2.73
CA PRO A 24 -6.15 4.50 2.57
C PRO A 24 -7.61 4.09 2.35
N TYR A 25 -8.56 4.65 3.10
CA TYR A 25 -9.97 4.20 3.12
C TYR A 25 -10.57 4.06 1.71
N GLU A 26 -10.07 4.88 0.79
CA GLU A 26 -10.40 4.94 -0.63
C GLU A 26 -9.97 3.70 -1.44
N TRP A 27 -9.08 2.87 -0.88
CA TRP A 27 -8.56 1.66 -1.53
C TRP A 27 -9.24 0.39 -1.02
N VAL A 28 -9.98 0.49 0.09
CA VAL A 28 -10.59 -0.64 0.75
C VAL A 28 -12.01 -0.84 0.23
N ASN A 29 -12.23 -1.85 -0.61
CA ASN A 29 -13.56 -2.42 -0.71
C ASN A 29 -13.82 -3.22 0.58
N LYS A 30 -14.89 -2.89 1.29
CA LYS A 30 -15.23 -3.54 2.57
C LYS A 30 -15.38 -5.07 2.43
N LEU A 31 -15.70 -5.56 1.23
CA LEU A 31 -15.77 -6.99 0.93
C LEU A 31 -14.40 -7.66 0.91
N ASP A 32 -13.37 -7.02 0.38
CA ASP A 32 -12.02 -7.60 0.27
C ASP A 32 -11.39 -7.84 1.63
N VAL A 33 -11.61 -6.91 2.56
CA VAL A 33 -11.17 -7.02 3.95
C VAL A 33 -11.90 -8.15 4.68
N VAL A 34 -13.19 -8.35 4.40
CA VAL A 34 -13.97 -9.45 5.02
C VAL A 34 -13.59 -10.81 4.43
N LEU A 35 -13.22 -10.86 3.15
CA LEU A 35 -12.87 -12.10 2.45
C LEU A 35 -11.38 -12.48 2.58
N GLY A 36 -10.56 -11.60 3.18
CA GLY A 36 -9.11 -11.82 3.28
C GLY A 36 -8.44 -11.82 1.90
N ASP A 37 -8.94 -11.02 0.96
CA ASP A 37 -8.35 -10.93 -0.37
C ASP A 37 -7.00 -10.21 -0.29
N THR A 38 -5.94 -10.95 -0.62
CA THR A 38 -4.55 -10.50 -0.63
C THR A 38 -4.03 -10.23 -2.04
N SER A 39 -4.91 -10.24 -3.05
CA SER A 39 -4.50 -10.06 -4.45
C SER A 39 -4.01 -8.64 -4.74
N THR A 40 -2.96 -8.54 -5.57
CA THR A 40 -2.48 -7.27 -6.10
C THR A 40 -3.45 -6.74 -7.15
N ARG A 41 -3.82 -5.47 -7.03
CA ARG A 41 -4.68 -4.78 -8.00
C ARG A 41 -4.02 -3.53 -8.53
N ILE A 42 -4.14 -3.35 -9.84
CA ILE A 42 -3.64 -2.16 -10.53
C ILE A 42 -4.83 -1.34 -11.00
N VAL A 43 -5.01 -0.17 -10.39
CA VAL A 43 -6.13 0.73 -10.68
C VAL A 43 -5.62 1.92 -11.47
N THR A 44 -6.04 2.05 -12.72
CA THR A 44 -5.76 3.25 -13.51
C THR A 44 -6.53 4.43 -12.93
N LEU A 45 -5.83 5.53 -12.62
CA LEU A 45 -6.44 6.72 -12.07
C LEU A 45 -7.10 7.56 -13.17
N ASP A 46 -8.27 8.11 -12.87
CA ASP A 46 -8.95 9.05 -13.76
C ASP A 46 -8.22 10.40 -13.77
N VAL A 47 -8.03 11.00 -14.95
CA VAL A 47 -7.29 12.26 -15.12
C VAL A 47 -7.95 13.42 -14.36
N GLY A 48 -9.27 13.38 -14.17
CA GLY A 48 -10.02 14.37 -13.39
C GLY A 48 -9.97 14.14 -11.87
N SER A 49 -9.43 13.01 -11.41
CA SER A 49 -9.36 12.71 -9.98
C SER A 49 -8.31 13.55 -9.25
N GLU A 50 -8.58 13.88 -7.98
CA GLU A 50 -7.65 14.64 -7.14
C GLU A 50 -6.32 13.90 -6.95
N GLU A 51 -6.36 12.57 -6.81
CA GLU A 51 -5.15 11.74 -6.68
C GLU A 51 -4.28 11.81 -7.93
N PHE A 52 -4.87 11.70 -9.13
CA PHE A 52 -4.14 11.85 -10.38
C PHE A 52 -3.45 13.21 -10.44
N GLN A 53 -4.19 14.29 -10.18
CA GLN A 53 -3.66 15.66 -10.26
C GLN A 53 -2.51 15.90 -9.28
N LYS A 54 -2.58 15.31 -8.08
CA LYS A 54 -1.48 15.38 -7.09
C LYS A 54 -0.22 14.69 -7.59
N VAL A 55 -0.34 13.47 -8.11
CA VAL A 55 0.81 12.69 -8.61
C VAL A 55 1.39 13.35 -9.87
N ASP A 56 0.54 13.75 -10.81
CA ASP A 56 0.95 14.40 -12.06
C ASP A 56 1.70 15.71 -11.79
N LYS A 57 1.17 16.56 -10.89
CA LYS A 57 1.84 17.79 -10.48
C LYS A 57 3.20 17.52 -9.84
N ALA A 58 3.29 16.54 -8.93
CA ALA A 58 4.55 16.20 -8.29
C ALA A 58 5.57 15.66 -9.31
N PHE A 59 5.12 14.89 -10.31
CA PHE A 59 5.97 14.36 -11.36
C PHE A 59 6.49 15.49 -12.26
N ALA A 60 5.59 16.36 -12.75
CA ALA A 60 5.92 17.51 -13.59
C ALA A 60 6.86 18.53 -12.92
N MET A 61 6.89 18.59 -11.59
CA MET A 61 7.87 19.41 -10.86
C MET A 61 9.32 18.89 -10.98
N THR A 62 9.49 17.62 -11.33
CA THR A 62 10.80 16.93 -11.34
C THR A 62 11.25 16.50 -12.74
N THR A 63 10.38 16.60 -13.75
CA THR A 63 10.68 16.22 -15.14
C THR A 63 9.86 17.02 -16.15
N PHE A 64 10.34 17.08 -17.39
CA PHE A 64 9.64 17.70 -18.52
C PHE A 64 8.71 16.74 -19.27
N HIS A 65 8.61 15.49 -18.84
CA HIS A 65 7.77 14.48 -19.47
C HIS A 65 6.37 14.46 -18.86
N LEU A 66 5.37 14.24 -19.72
CA LEU A 66 3.99 14.01 -19.29
C LEU A 66 3.74 12.50 -19.19
N PRO A 67 3.14 12.01 -18.09
CA PRO A 67 2.78 10.61 -17.97
C PRO A 67 1.65 10.27 -18.94
N THR A 68 1.79 9.13 -19.64
CA THR A 68 0.72 8.61 -20.51
C THR A 68 -0.41 7.96 -19.70
N LYS A 69 -0.09 7.42 -18.53
CA LYS A 69 -1.02 6.85 -17.56
C LYS A 69 -0.42 6.94 -16.16
N ILE A 70 -1.28 7.06 -15.15
CA ILE A 70 -0.92 6.91 -13.74
C ILE A 70 -1.76 5.76 -13.19
N GLN A 71 -1.10 4.80 -12.56
CA GLN A 71 -1.73 3.62 -11.99
C GLN A 71 -1.37 3.51 -10.51
N ARG A 72 -2.36 3.13 -9.72
CA ARG A 72 -2.24 2.89 -8.29
C ARG A 72 -2.13 1.41 -8.04
N VAL A 73 -1.08 1.03 -7.32
CA VAL A 73 -0.82 -0.35 -6.90
C VAL A 73 -1.48 -0.57 -5.55
N GLN A 74 -2.35 -1.56 -5.47
CA GLN A 74 -3.02 -1.98 -4.25
C GLN A 74 -2.59 -3.42 -3.95
N ASN A 75 -1.53 -3.58 -3.16
CA ASN A 75 -1.07 -4.89 -2.67
C ASN A 75 -1.22 -4.91 -1.14
N PRO A 76 -2.20 -5.63 -0.59
CA PRO A 76 -2.45 -5.69 0.85
C PRO A 76 -1.27 -6.26 1.66
N LEU A 77 -0.55 -7.25 1.12
CA LEU A 77 0.57 -7.90 1.81
C LEU A 77 1.76 -6.95 1.91
N VAL A 78 2.18 -6.35 0.80
CA VAL A 78 3.27 -5.37 0.77
C VAL A 78 2.94 -4.14 1.63
N TRP A 79 1.68 -3.69 1.63
CA TRP A 79 1.25 -2.60 2.50
C TRP A 79 1.35 -2.97 3.98
N TRP A 80 0.91 -4.17 4.34
CA TRP A 80 0.97 -4.67 5.72
C TRP A 80 2.42 -4.73 6.23
N GLU A 81 3.33 -5.30 5.44
CA GLU A 81 4.75 -5.36 5.79
C GLU A 81 5.37 -3.96 5.92
N PHE A 82 5.07 -3.05 4.98
CA PHE A 82 5.52 -1.66 5.05
C PHE A 82 5.01 -0.96 6.32
N ALA A 83 3.75 -1.17 6.68
CA ALA A 83 3.13 -0.57 7.87
C ALA A 83 3.78 -1.11 9.15
N GLU A 84 4.04 -2.42 9.23
CA GLU A 84 4.72 -3.04 10.37
C GLU A 84 6.15 -2.50 10.54
N GLN A 85 6.92 -2.43 9.45
CA GLN A 85 8.28 -1.88 9.47
C GLN A 85 8.27 -0.40 9.86
N SER A 86 7.33 0.38 9.33
CA SER A 86 7.16 1.80 9.67
C SER A 86 6.86 1.99 11.15
N ARG A 87 6.01 1.13 11.74
CA ARG A 87 5.73 1.12 13.18
C ARG A 87 6.97 0.81 14.00
N PHE A 88 7.71 -0.24 13.63
CA PHE A 88 8.97 -0.60 14.29
C PHE A 88 9.97 0.56 14.27
N LEU A 89 10.13 1.23 13.12
CA LEU A 89 11.03 2.37 12.97
C LEU A 89 10.57 3.59 13.78
N HIS A 90 9.27 3.85 13.84
CA HIS A 90 8.72 4.94 14.64
C HIS A 90 9.01 4.74 16.14
N GLN A 91 8.77 3.52 16.65
CA GLN A 91 9.07 3.15 18.04
C GLN A 91 10.58 3.22 18.33
N LYS A 92 11.40 2.65 17.44
CA LYS A 92 12.87 2.64 17.59
C LYS A 92 13.46 4.05 17.60
N ASN A 93 12.97 4.94 16.74
CA ASN A 93 13.56 6.26 16.57
C ASN A 93 13.06 7.31 17.59
N ARG A 94 12.09 6.97 18.45
CA ARG A 94 11.44 7.89 19.43
C ARG A 94 11.08 9.25 18.84
N ARG A 95 10.78 9.29 17.54
CA ARG A 95 10.51 10.48 16.72
C ARG A 95 9.51 10.11 15.64
N GLU A 96 8.79 11.09 15.12
CA GLU A 96 7.90 10.96 13.96
C GLU A 96 8.60 10.25 12.80
N SER A 97 7.85 9.36 12.14
CA SER A 97 8.34 8.61 10.99
C SER A 97 8.74 9.59 9.88
N LYS A 98 10.01 9.59 9.46
CA LYS A 98 10.49 10.40 8.32
C LYS A 98 10.11 9.76 6.98
N LEU A 99 8.87 9.27 6.86
CA LEU A 99 8.38 8.70 5.61
C LEU A 99 8.42 9.80 4.54
N LYS A 100 8.96 9.43 3.39
CA LYS A 100 9.06 10.31 2.22
C LYS A 100 8.50 9.57 1.03
N CYS A 101 7.69 10.26 0.23
CA CYS A 101 7.34 9.80 -1.10
C CYS A 101 8.49 10.18 -2.05
N LEU A 102 9.07 9.19 -2.73
CA LEU A 102 10.23 9.35 -3.61
C LEU A 102 9.96 8.67 -4.95
N TRP A 103 10.62 9.16 -6.00
CA TRP A 103 10.60 8.54 -7.32
C TRP A 103 11.60 7.39 -7.38
N ASN A 104 11.18 6.24 -7.92
CA ASN A 104 12.07 5.14 -8.23
C ASN A 104 11.89 4.71 -9.68
N CYS A 105 13.01 4.49 -10.37
CA CYS A 105 13.05 3.85 -11.67
C CYS A 105 13.86 2.56 -11.49
N SER A 106 13.33 1.44 -11.95
CA SER A 106 13.92 0.13 -11.74
C SER A 106 14.07 -0.63 -13.05
N GLU A 107 15.15 -1.40 -13.18
CA GLU A 107 15.31 -2.41 -14.23
C GLU A 107 14.51 -3.69 -13.91
N ILE A 108 14.12 -3.88 -12.64
CA ILE A 108 13.26 -4.98 -12.22
C ILE A 108 11.87 -4.78 -12.84
N PRO A 109 11.27 -5.83 -13.45
CA PRO A 109 9.93 -5.75 -14.01
C PRO A 109 8.92 -5.17 -13.00
N PRO A 110 8.09 -4.20 -13.41
CA PRO A 110 7.09 -3.60 -12.52
C PRO A 110 6.18 -4.63 -11.86
N ASP A 111 5.78 -5.67 -12.58
CA ASP A 111 4.90 -6.72 -12.07
C ASP A 111 5.52 -7.46 -10.86
N LEU A 112 6.83 -7.71 -10.89
CA LEU A 112 7.54 -8.37 -9.79
C LEU A 112 7.61 -7.45 -8.56
N ILE A 113 7.92 -6.16 -8.76
CA ILE A 113 7.92 -5.17 -7.68
C ILE A 113 6.51 -5.02 -7.09
N MET A 114 5.48 -5.07 -7.92
CA MET A 114 4.09 -4.90 -7.50
C MET A 114 3.59 -6.08 -6.67
N GLU A 115 4.02 -7.31 -6.99
CA GLU A 115 3.65 -8.52 -6.25
C GLU A 115 4.49 -8.74 -4.99
N GLU A 116 5.81 -8.56 -5.10
CA GLU A 116 6.76 -8.92 -4.04
C GLU A 116 7.32 -7.72 -3.29
N GLY A 117 7.06 -6.49 -3.72
CA GLY A 117 7.71 -5.30 -3.15
C GLY A 117 9.20 -5.23 -3.51
N TYR A 118 9.96 -4.43 -2.76
CA TYR A 118 11.42 -4.33 -2.89
C TYR A 118 12.09 -5.18 -1.82
N HIS A 119 12.05 -6.51 -1.96
CA HIS A 119 12.87 -7.40 -1.15
C HIS A 119 14.20 -7.68 -1.86
N GLN A 120 15.28 -7.09 -1.34
CA GLN A 120 16.66 -7.51 -1.57
C GLN A 120 17.40 -7.50 -0.23
#